data_AF-A0A8H3IAG1-F1
#
_entry.id   AF-A0A8H3IAG1-F1
#
_cell.length_a   1.000
_cell.length_b   1.000
_cell.length_c   1.000
_cell.angle_alpha   90.00
_cell.angle_beta   90.00
_cell.angle_gamma   90.00
#
_symmetry.space_group_name_H-M   'P 1'
#
loop_
_entity.id
_entity.type
_entity.pdbx_description
1 polymer ?
#
loop_
_entity_poly.entity_id
_entity_poly.type
_entity_poly.pdbx_seq_one_letter_code
_entity_poly.pdbx_strand_id
1 'polypeptide(L)'
;MPLADKQYSARLREVIKGLPDDSRPEAISFLEQRNNAQAVYDALDSSVSSSSSEDITDTLLRMMSSREKAIKVEQNPPPSFKGALEQYAFAEAPSPIRRITRGLSSTQTSPTPALSSTFDRRVAAQAMSSPGRKASSCAVSLKRKATEPASSVSPTLSEKKKRQSSSYAPPSQYAHLTNLLTDSLAPNLICIFIGVNPGIRTATTGHAYSHPSNLFWKLAHSSGCTPRLCKPEEDQDLPHLYALGHTNIVSRPTKDAAELSKSEMDEGVAILEEKIRKYRPESVAIVGKSIWESIWRVRHGRKCGKDDFRYGWQDGAERMGIVDAEDGEGWPGARVFVTTTTSGLAAGMRPHEKEEVWRGLGEWVKQRRIEKGIPDEGGVKLEVVVKEEVVNAAMEQRR
;
A
#
# COMPACT_ATOMS: atom_id res chain seq x y z
N MET A 1 4.22 4.96 -27.55
CA MET A 1 3.00 5.78 -27.35
C MET A 1 1.89 5.23 -28.24
N PRO A 2 0.80 4.73 -27.64
CA PRO A 2 -0.45 4.42 -28.31
C PRO A 2 -0.89 5.55 -29.25
N LEU A 3 -1.71 5.21 -30.25
CA LEU A 3 -2.24 6.19 -31.21
C LEU A 3 -3.05 7.30 -30.51
N ALA A 4 -3.77 6.95 -29.44
CA ALA A 4 -4.51 7.87 -28.58
C ALA A 4 -3.57 8.92 -27.94
N ASP A 5 -2.49 8.50 -27.28
CA ASP A 5 -1.50 9.43 -26.69
C ASP A 5 -0.87 10.38 -27.71
N LYS A 6 -0.63 9.90 -28.94
CA LYS A 6 -0.11 10.75 -30.01
C LYS A 6 -1.14 11.78 -30.49
N GLN A 7 -2.41 11.39 -30.59
CA GLN A 7 -3.49 12.30 -30.99
C GLN A 7 -3.79 13.33 -29.90
N TYR A 8 -3.84 12.91 -28.64
CA TYR A 8 -4.09 13.77 -27.49
C TYR A 8 -2.92 14.74 -27.21
N SER A 9 -1.67 14.29 -27.36
CA SER A 9 -0.50 15.18 -27.25
C SER A 9 -0.43 16.22 -28.37
N ALA A 10 -0.89 15.91 -29.59
CA ALA A 10 -1.01 16.89 -30.66
C ALA A 10 -2.11 17.93 -30.37
N ARG A 11 -3.26 17.50 -29.84
CA ARG A 11 -4.36 18.40 -29.46
C ARG A 11 -3.99 19.36 -28.33
N LEU A 12 -3.32 18.88 -27.27
CA LEU A 12 -2.85 19.76 -26.20
C LEU A 12 -1.86 20.80 -26.71
N ARG A 13 -0.99 20.45 -27.66
CA ARG A 13 -0.07 21.44 -28.28
C ARG A 13 -0.81 22.53 -29.05
N GLU A 14 -1.89 22.19 -29.76
CA GLU A 14 -2.73 23.19 -30.44
C GLU A 14 -3.52 24.05 -29.45
N VAL A 15 -4.02 23.48 -28.36
CA VAL A 15 -4.69 24.22 -27.29
C VAL A 15 -3.73 25.20 -26.61
N ILE A 16 -2.51 24.78 -26.27
CA ILE A 16 -1.48 25.65 -25.69
C ILE A 16 -1.14 26.80 -26.65
N LYS A 17 -1.09 26.56 -27.96
CA LYS A 17 -0.90 27.63 -28.96
C LYS A 17 -2.09 28.59 -29.04
N GLY A 18 -3.31 28.11 -28.79
CA GLY A 18 -4.53 28.92 -28.81
C GLY A 18 -4.74 29.78 -27.56
N LEU A 19 -4.04 29.48 -26.46
CA LEU A 19 -4.13 30.28 -25.22
C LEU A 19 -3.51 31.68 -25.38
N PRO A 20 -4.00 32.67 -24.62
CA PRO A 20 -3.35 33.97 -24.45
C PRO A 20 -1.86 33.84 -24.05
N ASP A 21 -1.01 34.71 -24.59
CA ASP A 21 0.46 34.61 -24.44
C ASP A 21 0.93 34.61 -22.98
N ASP A 22 0.21 35.29 -22.09
CA ASP A 22 0.47 35.36 -20.65
C ASP A 22 0.17 34.04 -19.90
N SER A 23 -0.77 33.24 -20.43
CA SER A 23 -1.26 32.01 -19.81
C SER A 23 -0.49 30.75 -20.27
N ARG A 24 0.24 30.84 -21.40
CA ARG A 24 0.97 29.68 -21.97
C ARG A 24 2.08 29.12 -21.07
N PRO A 25 2.94 29.94 -20.44
CA PRO A 25 4.01 29.41 -19.59
C PRO A 25 3.46 28.66 -18.38
N GLU A 26 2.35 29.14 -17.82
CA GLU A 26 1.68 28.49 -16.70
C GLU A 26 1.00 27.18 -17.11
N ALA A 27 0.33 27.15 -18.27
CA ALA A 27 -0.25 25.94 -18.82
C ALA A 27 0.80 24.86 -19.11
N ILE A 28 1.96 25.25 -19.66
CA ILE A 28 3.10 24.35 -19.89
C ILE A 28 3.63 23.83 -18.56
N SER A 29 3.91 24.70 -17.60
CA SER A 29 4.38 24.32 -16.25
C SER A 29 3.38 23.42 -15.53
N PHE A 30 2.08 23.66 -15.70
CA PHE A 30 1.02 22.83 -15.15
C PHE A 30 1.03 21.43 -15.76
N LEU A 31 1.19 21.31 -17.08
CA LEU A 31 1.20 20.02 -17.79
C LEU A 31 2.52 19.25 -17.63
N GLU A 32 3.65 19.94 -17.44
CA GLU A 32 4.96 19.34 -17.17
C GLU A 32 5.05 18.69 -15.79
N GLN A 33 4.16 19.07 -14.87
CA GLN A 33 4.05 18.43 -13.58
C GLN A 33 3.37 17.06 -13.73
N ARG A 34 4.03 16.02 -13.19
CA ARG A 34 3.62 14.61 -13.35
C ARG A 34 2.14 14.41 -13.00
N ASN A 35 1.47 13.64 -13.86
CA ASN A 35 0.05 13.24 -13.78
C ASN A 35 -1.00 14.30 -14.16
N ASN A 36 -0.63 15.57 -14.37
CA ASN A 36 -1.60 16.58 -14.77
C ASN A 36 -2.05 16.42 -16.24
N ALA A 37 -1.12 16.06 -17.13
CA ALA A 37 -1.49 15.72 -18.51
C ALA A 37 -2.47 14.54 -18.55
N GLN A 38 -2.22 13.50 -17.74
CA GLN A 38 -3.12 12.35 -17.65
C GLN A 38 -4.47 12.72 -17.03
N ALA A 39 -4.49 13.55 -15.98
CA ALA A 39 -5.73 14.01 -15.38
C ALA A 39 -6.58 14.86 -16.34
N VAL A 40 -5.96 15.65 -17.22
CA VAL A 40 -6.65 16.36 -18.30
C VAL A 40 -7.20 15.35 -19.32
N TYR A 41 -6.46 14.31 -19.67
CA TYR A 41 -6.93 13.26 -20.58
C TYR A 41 -8.10 12.44 -20.00
N ASP A 42 -8.01 12.02 -18.73
CA ASP A 42 -9.06 11.28 -18.04
C ASP A 42 -10.36 12.12 -17.92
N ALA A 43 -10.21 13.43 -17.69
CA ALA A 43 -11.35 14.35 -17.67
C ALA A 43 -12.04 14.41 -19.04
N LEU A 44 -11.27 14.47 -20.13
CA LEU A 44 -11.79 14.48 -21.51
C LEU A 44 -12.45 13.16 -21.92
N ASP A 45 -11.90 12.02 -21.49
CA ASP A 45 -12.49 10.71 -21.76
C ASP A 45 -13.78 10.49 -20.94
N SER A 46 -13.91 11.13 -19.77
CA SER A 46 -15.14 11.08 -18.96
C SER A 46 -16.25 12.00 -19.45
N SER A 47 -15.91 13.07 -20.18
CA SER A 47 -16.89 13.93 -20.87
C SER A 47 -17.30 13.27 -22.20
N VAL A 48 -18.29 12.40 -22.14
CA VAL A 48 -18.85 11.76 -23.34
C VAL A 48 -19.41 12.85 -24.27
N SER A 49 -18.88 12.89 -25.49
CA SER A 49 -19.29 13.69 -26.66
C SER A 49 -18.98 15.20 -26.64
N SER A 50 -17.74 15.58 -26.91
CA SER A 50 -17.41 16.82 -27.63
C SER A 50 -15.93 16.77 -28.07
N SER A 51 -15.68 16.98 -29.36
CA SER A 51 -14.35 16.88 -29.98
C SER A 51 -13.75 18.25 -30.31
N SER A 52 -14.25 19.33 -29.71
CA SER A 52 -13.82 20.69 -30.03
C SER A 52 -12.57 21.09 -29.22
N SER A 53 -11.73 21.96 -29.80
CA SER A 53 -10.58 22.54 -29.11
C SER A 53 -10.98 23.46 -27.95
N GLU A 54 -12.20 24.00 -27.97
CA GLU A 54 -12.74 24.89 -26.94
C GLU A 54 -12.96 24.15 -25.62
N ASP A 55 -13.46 22.91 -25.64
CA ASP A 55 -13.76 22.11 -24.44
C ASP A 55 -12.49 21.68 -23.67
N ILE A 56 -11.41 21.39 -24.42
CA ILE A 56 -10.10 21.09 -23.85
C ILE A 56 -9.50 22.33 -23.19
N THR A 57 -9.68 23.49 -23.80
CA THR A 57 -9.18 24.78 -23.29
C THR A 57 -9.87 25.12 -21.97
N ASP A 58 -11.20 25.01 -21.91
CA ASP A 58 -11.98 25.28 -20.69
C ASP A 58 -11.65 24.28 -19.57
N THR A 59 -11.47 23.01 -19.90
CA THR A 59 -11.05 21.99 -18.92
C THR A 59 -9.67 22.31 -18.34
N LEU A 60 -8.70 22.66 -19.19
CA LEU A 60 -7.35 23.03 -18.77
C LEU A 60 -7.36 24.28 -17.87
N LEU A 61 -8.06 25.35 -18.28
CA LEU A 61 -8.17 26.58 -17.50
C LEU A 61 -8.91 26.36 -16.17
N ARG A 62 -9.96 25.54 -16.14
CA ARG A 62 -10.67 25.18 -14.91
C ARG A 62 -9.77 24.43 -13.93
N MET A 63 -8.94 23.50 -14.42
CA MET A 63 -8.00 22.76 -13.59
C MET A 63 -6.88 23.65 -13.06
N MET A 64 -6.34 24.55 -13.89
CA MET A 64 -5.38 25.56 -13.46
C MET A 64 -5.96 26.47 -12.37
N SER A 65 -7.17 27.03 -12.58
CA SER A 65 -7.82 27.92 -11.60
C SER A 65 -8.22 27.22 -10.30
N SER A 66 -8.71 25.97 -10.38
CA SER A 66 -9.04 25.18 -9.19
C SER A 66 -7.80 24.90 -8.35
N ARG A 67 -6.65 24.73 -9.01
CA ARG A 67 -5.37 24.53 -8.35
C ARG A 67 -4.83 25.79 -7.70
N GLU A 68 -4.91 26.95 -8.36
CA GLU A 68 -4.57 28.22 -7.73
C GLU A 68 -5.41 28.48 -6.47
N LYS A 69 -6.71 28.14 -6.51
CA LYS A 69 -7.58 28.22 -5.34
C LYS A 69 -7.15 27.26 -4.24
N ALA A 70 -6.77 26.02 -4.57
CA ALA A 70 -6.24 25.06 -3.60
C ALA A 70 -4.95 25.58 -2.92
N ILE A 71 -4.03 26.16 -3.70
CA ILE A 71 -2.79 26.76 -3.19
C ILE A 71 -3.09 27.97 -2.29
N LYS A 72 -4.06 28.83 -2.65
CA LYS A 72 -4.46 29.98 -1.81
C LYS A 72 -5.18 29.56 -0.53
N VAL A 73 -5.92 28.45 -0.52
CA VAL A 73 -6.53 27.89 0.69
C VAL A 73 -5.46 27.30 1.62
N GLU A 74 -4.43 26.67 1.06
CA GLU A 74 -3.31 26.08 1.82
C GLU A 74 -2.37 27.15 2.43
N GLN A 75 -2.27 28.32 1.80
CA GLN A 75 -1.51 29.46 2.32
C GLN A 75 -2.22 30.24 3.44
N ASN A 76 -3.51 30.01 3.67
CA ASN A 76 -4.21 30.56 4.83
C ASN A 76 -4.05 29.59 6.00
N PRO A 77 -3.43 30.01 7.13
CA PRO A 77 -3.36 29.13 8.30
C PRO A 77 -4.78 28.80 8.78
N PRO A 78 -5.04 27.56 9.24
CA PRO A 78 -6.34 27.22 9.81
C PRO A 78 -6.66 28.18 10.96
N PRO A 79 -7.95 28.52 11.18
CA PRO A 79 -8.31 29.41 12.27
C PRO A 79 -7.75 28.84 13.57
N SER A 80 -7.09 29.70 14.34
CA SER A 80 -6.58 29.32 15.67
C SER A 80 -7.70 28.68 16.49
N PHE A 81 -7.36 27.82 17.45
CA PHE A 81 -8.33 27.17 18.35
C PHE A 81 -9.38 28.15 18.92
N LYS A 82 -9.00 29.42 19.15
CA LYS A 82 -9.90 30.48 19.59
C LYS A 82 -10.90 30.91 18.51
N GLY A 83 -10.46 31.04 17.25
CA GLY A 83 -11.32 31.35 16.11
C GLY A 83 -12.28 30.22 15.73
N ALA A 84 -11.90 28.97 15.99
CA ALA A 84 -12.81 27.82 15.88
C ALA A 84 -13.85 27.81 17.01
N LEU A 85 -13.50 28.26 18.22
CA LEU A 85 -14.41 28.31 19.37
C LEU A 85 -15.49 29.41 19.25
N GLU A 86 -15.14 30.56 18.66
CA GLU A 86 -16.08 31.68 18.44
C GLU A 86 -17.21 31.33 17.46
N GLN A 87 -16.97 30.36 16.56
CA GLN A 87 -17.99 29.85 15.63
C GLN A 87 -19.08 29.02 16.31
N TYR A 88 -18.87 28.58 17.55
CA TYR A 88 -19.82 27.80 18.36
C TYR A 88 -20.36 28.58 19.57
N ALA A 89 -20.03 29.86 19.71
CA ALA A 89 -20.38 30.66 20.89
C ALA A 89 -21.85 31.14 20.95
N PHE A 90 -22.72 30.73 20.01
CA PHE A 90 -24.13 31.14 19.95
C PHE A 90 -25.14 29.99 19.98
N ALA A 91 -24.84 28.91 20.70
CA ALA A 91 -25.85 27.89 21.03
C ALA A 91 -26.18 27.95 22.54
N GLU A 92 -27.34 28.52 22.88
CA GLU A 92 -27.90 28.44 24.23
C GLU A 92 -28.08 26.98 24.65
N ALA A 93 -27.61 26.65 25.86
CA ALA A 93 -27.65 25.30 26.42
C ALA A 93 -29.07 24.93 26.92
N PRO A 94 -29.63 23.75 26.57
CA PRO A 94 -30.84 23.26 27.22
C PRO A 94 -30.54 22.71 28.62
N SER A 95 -31.47 22.96 29.55
CA SER A 95 -31.38 22.62 30.98
C SER A 95 -31.34 21.10 31.25
N PRO A 96 -30.73 20.64 32.36
CA PRO A 96 -30.55 19.21 32.64
C PRO A 96 -31.83 18.51 33.15
N ILE A 97 -32.09 17.35 32.58
CA ILE A 97 -33.18 16.41 32.95
C ILE A 97 -32.89 15.78 34.32
N ARG A 98 -33.87 15.86 35.23
CA ARG A 98 -33.85 15.27 36.59
C ARG A 98 -33.88 13.74 36.54
N ARG A 99 -32.96 13.11 37.25
CA ARG A 99 -32.89 11.67 37.52
C ARG A 99 -33.85 11.30 38.66
N ILE A 100 -34.86 10.47 38.38
CA ILE A 100 -35.78 9.94 39.40
C ILE A 100 -35.17 8.70 40.04
N THR A 101 -34.96 8.76 41.36
CA THR A 101 -34.72 7.61 42.24
C THR A 101 -36.06 7.07 42.73
N ARG A 102 -36.28 5.75 42.68
CA ARG A 102 -37.36 5.08 43.41
C ARG A 102 -36.77 4.02 44.34
N GLY A 103 -37.23 4.09 45.58
CA GLY A 103 -36.68 3.42 46.74
C GLY A 103 -37.20 1.99 46.98
N LEU A 104 -36.68 1.47 48.08
CA LEU A 104 -36.87 0.14 48.64
C LEU A 104 -38.31 -0.20 49.01
N SER A 105 -38.65 -1.48 48.90
CA SER A 105 -39.61 -2.14 49.79
C SER A 105 -39.18 -3.60 50.00
N SER A 106 -39.26 -4.04 51.25
CA SER A 106 -38.96 -5.38 51.77
C SER A 106 -40.26 -6.19 51.92
N THR A 107 -40.19 -7.52 51.81
CA THR A 107 -40.87 -8.51 52.67
C THR A 107 -40.64 -9.95 52.18
N GLN A 108 -40.15 -10.81 53.10
CA GLN A 108 -40.57 -12.20 53.46
C GLN A 108 -40.77 -13.25 52.33
N THR A 109 -40.40 -14.55 52.40
CA THR A 109 -40.15 -15.54 53.48
C THR A 109 -39.51 -16.82 52.87
N SER A 110 -38.92 -17.67 53.73
CA SER A 110 -38.16 -18.96 53.57
C SER A 110 -38.95 -20.15 52.94
N PRO A 111 -38.45 -21.43 52.77
CA PRO A 111 -37.29 -22.11 53.38
C PRO A 111 -36.43 -23.13 52.51
N THR A 112 -35.39 -23.63 53.19
CA THR A 112 -34.36 -24.71 53.05
C THR A 112 -34.75 -26.11 52.45
N PRO A 113 -33.88 -27.17 52.40
CA PRO A 113 -32.40 -27.29 52.29
C PRO A 113 -31.86 -28.45 51.37
N ALA A 114 -30.52 -28.54 51.27
CA ALA A 114 -29.65 -29.73 51.15
C ALA A 114 -29.56 -30.53 49.82
N LEU A 115 -28.32 -30.76 49.34
CA LEU A 115 -27.63 -32.06 49.46
C LEU A 115 -26.17 -32.00 48.97
N SER A 116 -25.30 -32.61 49.76
CA SER A 116 -23.90 -32.93 49.54
C SER A 116 -23.70 -34.11 48.58
N SER A 117 -22.60 -34.16 47.81
CA SER A 117 -21.79 -35.38 47.75
C SER A 117 -20.35 -35.11 47.31
N THR A 118 -19.46 -35.70 48.08
CA THR A 118 -18.01 -35.86 47.92
C THR A 118 -17.69 -36.96 46.90
N PHE A 119 -16.61 -36.81 46.13
CA PHE A 119 -15.78 -37.96 45.76
C PHE A 119 -14.31 -37.55 45.61
N ASP A 120 -13.52 -37.97 46.61
CA ASP A 120 -12.06 -38.12 46.55
C ASP A 120 -11.74 -39.46 45.85
N ARG A 121 -10.71 -39.47 44.99
CA ARG A 121 -9.64 -40.49 45.06
C ARG A 121 -8.39 -40.11 44.26
N ARG A 122 -7.27 -39.98 44.98
CA ARG A 122 -5.87 -40.10 44.51
C ARG A 122 -5.56 -41.54 44.05
N VAL A 123 -4.70 -41.68 43.04
CA VAL A 123 -3.64 -42.70 43.04
C VAL A 123 -2.33 -42.07 42.54
N ALA A 124 -1.25 -42.39 43.25
CA ALA A 124 0.09 -41.86 43.10
C ALA A 124 0.99 -42.77 42.23
N ALA A 125 1.99 -42.10 41.62
CA ALA A 125 3.40 -42.47 41.45
C ALA A 125 3.81 -43.89 41.01
N GLN A 126 4.71 -43.95 40.02
CA GLN A 126 6.03 -44.56 40.21
C GLN A 126 7.07 -43.99 39.24
N ALA A 127 8.18 -43.56 39.84
CA ALA A 127 9.45 -43.22 39.20
C ALA A 127 10.42 -44.40 39.38
N MET A 128 11.41 -44.53 38.49
CA MET A 128 12.67 -45.22 38.77
C MET A 128 13.84 -44.44 38.15
N SER A 129 14.94 -44.47 38.90
CA SER A 129 16.06 -43.53 38.96
C SER A 129 17.38 -44.10 38.43
N SER A 130 18.21 -43.23 37.83
CA SER A 130 19.69 -43.05 38.03
C SER A 130 20.64 -44.26 37.86
N PRO A 131 22.00 -44.14 37.90
CA PRO A 131 22.92 -43.04 38.28
C PRO A 131 23.95 -42.69 37.16
N GLY A 132 24.82 -41.68 37.19
CA GLY A 132 25.43 -40.83 38.22
C GLY A 132 26.95 -40.78 37.96
N ARG A 133 27.58 -39.60 37.98
CA ARG A 133 28.97 -39.37 38.44
C ARG A 133 29.35 -37.88 38.35
N LYS A 134 29.90 -37.38 39.47
CA LYS A 134 30.57 -36.07 39.64
C LYS A 134 32.09 -36.28 39.63
N ALA A 135 32.85 -35.31 39.13
CA ALA A 135 34.19 -34.87 39.58
C ALA A 135 34.55 -33.65 38.69
N SER A 136 34.77 -32.43 39.19
CA SER A 136 35.87 -31.91 40.02
C SER A 136 37.15 -31.58 39.23
N SER A 137 37.57 -30.32 39.41
CA SER A 137 38.94 -29.78 39.41
C SER A 137 39.75 -29.71 38.11
N CYS A 138 40.20 -28.50 37.72
CA CYS A 138 41.57 -28.01 37.96
C CYS A 138 41.87 -26.80 37.06
N ALA A 139 42.33 -25.72 37.69
CA ALA A 139 42.98 -24.61 37.04
C ALA A 139 44.40 -25.00 36.60
N VAL A 140 44.85 -24.54 35.43
CA VAL A 140 46.27 -24.38 35.13
C VAL A 140 46.48 -23.03 34.45
N SER A 141 47.13 -22.13 35.20
CA SER A 141 47.75 -20.92 34.69
C SER A 141 48.95 -21.26 33.80
N LEU A 142 49.07 -20.59 32.66
CA LEU A 142 50.35 -20.38 32.01
C LEU A 142 50.62 -18.87 31.95
N LYS A 143 51.48 -18.43 32.87
CA LYS A 143 52.19 -17.15 32.83
C LYS A 143 53.06 -17.12 31.56
N ARG A 144 52.89 -16.09 30.72
CA ARG A 144 54.00 -15.52 29.95
C ARG A 144 54.12 -14.03 30.25
N LYS A 145 55.38 -13.63 30.26
CA LYS A 145 56.01 -12.50 30.92
C LYS A 145 55.94 -11.23 30.06
N ALA A 146 55.99 -10.10 30.74
CA ALA A 146 55.78 -8.73 30.28
C ALA A 146 56.74 -8.23 29.18
N THR A 147 56.20 -7.33 28.34
CA THR A 147 56.88 -6.19 27.74
C THR A 147 55.86 -5.04 27.59
N GLU A 148 56.13 -3.91 28.25
CA GLU A 148 55.46 -2.61 28.06
C GLU A 148 56.28 -1.73 27.07
N PRO A 149 55.83 -0.52 26.69
CA PRO A 149 54.47 -0.09 26.34
C PRO A 149 54.45 0.58 24.94
N ALA A 150 53.33 0.50 24.21
CA ALA A 150 53.08 1.37 23.07
C ALA A 150 51.61 1.83 23.07
N SER A 151 51.45 3.14 23.27
CA SER A 151 50.30 4.00 22.97
C SER A 151 48.93 3.31 22.84
N SER A 152 48.15 3.43 23.91
CA SER A 152 46.73 3.14 23.96
C SER A 152 45.93 3.97 22.96
N VAL A 153 45.35 3.31 21.95
CA VAL A 153 44.14 3.79 21.28
C VAL A 153 43.14 2.64 21.35
N SER A 154 42.26 2.69 22.36
CA SER A 154 41.17 1.73 22.49
C SER A 154 40.09 2.08 21.44
N PRO A 155 39.65 1.15 20.57
CA PRO A 155 38.44 1.37 19.82
C PRO A 155 37.26 1.29 20.80
N THR A 156 36.58 2.41 20.98
CA THR A 156 35.35 2.50 21.75
C THR A 156 34.32 1.54 21.14
N LEU A 157 33.86 0.59 21.95
CA LEU A 157 32.66 -0.18 21.68
C LEU A 157 31.50 0.82 21.56
N SER A 158 31.08 1.08 20.32
CA SER A 158 29.90 1.89 20.07
C SER A 158 28.69 1.15 20.64
N GLU A 159 28.11 1.70 21.71
CA GLU A 159 26.79 1.29 22.17
C GLU A 159 25.84 1.34 20.99
N LYS A 160 25.37 0.18 20.53
CA LYS A 160 24.25 0.10 19.60
C LYS A 160 23.06 0.74 20.29
N LYS A 161 22.78 2.02 19.98
CA LYS A 161 21.56 2.73 20.39
C LYS A 161 20.37 1.83 20.08
N LYS A 162 19.73 1.29 21.12
CA LYS A 162 18.43 0.61 20.99
C LYS A 162 17.48 1.61 20.35
N ARG A 163 16.98 1.28 19.16
CA ARG A 163 15.98 2.12 18.47
C ARG A 163 14.75 2.19 19.36
N GLN A 164 14.32 3.41 19.70
CA GLN A 164 13.04 3.64 20.36
C GLN A 164 11.93 3.08 19.44
N SER A 165 11.01 2.30 20.00
CA SER A 165 9.83 1.84 19.28
C SER A 165 9.03 3.07 18.85
N SER A 166 8.76 3.22 17.56
CA SER A 166 7.90 4.31 17.09
C SER A 166 6.50 4.10 17.65
N SER A 167 6.03 5.11 18.39
CA SER A 167 4.63 5.27 18.75
C SER A 167 3.87 5.87 17.57
N TYR A 168 2.53 5.87 17.64
CA TYR A 168 1.68 6.62 16.72
C TYR A 168 2.21 8.05 16.48
N ALA A 169 2.30 8.45 15.21
CA ALA A 169 2.67 9.80 14.82
C ALA A 169 1.46 10.53 14.21
N PRO A 170 1.10 11.73 14.70
CA PRO A 170 -0.04 12.47 14.17
C PRO A 170 0.20 12.92 12.72
N PRO A 171 -0.85 13.11 11.91
CA PRO A 171 -0.70 13.53 10.51
C PRO A 171 0.09 14.83 10.31
N SER A 172 -0.01 15.77 11.26
CA SER A 172 0.72 17.04 11.22
C SER A 172 2.24 16.89 11.17
N GLN A 173 2.79 15.77 11.66
CA GLN A 173 4.23 15.51 11.64
C GLN A 173 4.80 15.39 10.21
N TYR A 174 4.00 14.89 9.27
CA TYR A 174 4.41 14.63 7.88
C TYR A 174 3.67 15.48 6.86
N ALA A 175 2.88 16.46 7.29
CA ALA A 175 2.08 17.32 6.42
C ALA A 175 2.92 18.13 5.41
N HIS A 176 4.20 18.34 5.68
CA HIS A 176 5.14 19.03 4.79
C HIS A 176 5.56 18.20 3.56
N LEU A 177 5.20 16.90 3.50
CA LEU A 177 5.51 16.04 2.36
C LEU A 177 4.43 16.19 1.28
N THR A 178 4.70 17.02 0.28
CA THR A 178 3.75 17.41 -0.77
C THR A 178 3.75 16.47 -1.99
N ASN A 179 4.81 15.69 -2.20
CA ASN A 179 4.92 14.72 -3.31
C ASN A 179 4.23 13.40 -2.95
N LEU A 180 2.91 13.45 -2.75
CA LEU A 180 2.13 12.25 -2.43
C LEU A 180 2.27 11.21 -3.54
N LEU A 181 2.65 9.99 -3.16
CA LEU A 181 2.73 8.85 -4.08
C LEU A 181 1.38 8.68 -4.78
N THR A 182 1.40 8.72 -6.11
CA THR A 182 0.21 8.44 -6.91
C THR A 182 0.10 6.95 -7.14
N ASP A 183 -1.11 6.41 -6.97
CA ASP A 183 -1.40 5.02 -7.28
C ASP A 183 -1.17 4.76 -8.79
N SER A 184 -0.52 3.65 -9.10
CA SER A 184 -0.39 3.18 -10.48
C SER A 184 -1.43 2.10 -10.74
N LEU A 185 -2.58 2.49 -11.28
CA LEU A 185 -3.76 1.64 -11.48
C LEU A 185 -4.31 1.82 -12.89
N ALA A 186 -4.60 0.71 -13.55
CA ALA A 186 -5.25 0.67 -14.85
C ALA A 186 -6.22 -0.51 -14.90
N PRO A 187 -7.17 -0.55 -15.85
CA PRO A 187 -7.96 -1.75 -16.10
C PRO A 187 -7.10 -2.95 -16.54
N ASN A 188 -7.62 -4.16 -16.40
CA ASN A 188 -7.04 -5.40 -16.96
C ASN A 188 -5.65 -5.80 -16.43
N LEU A 189 -5.26 -5.31 -15.25
CA LEU A 189 -4.00 -5.68 -14.60
C LEU A 189 -3.99 -7.15 -14.18
N ILE A 190 -2.84 -7.80 -14.31
CA ILE A 190 -2.58 -9.14 -13.76
C ILE A 190 -2.54 -9.07 -12.23
N CYS A 191 -1.82 -8.08 -11.67
CA CYS A 191 -1.62 -7.96 -10.24
C CYS A 191 -1.49 -6.50 -9.81
N ILE A 192 -2.16 -6.13 -8.71
CA ILE A 192 -1.89 -4.88 -7.97
C ILE A 192 -1.16 -5.21 -6.67
N PHE A 193 0.00 -4.58 -6.46
CA PHE A 193 0.73 -4.66 -5.20
C PHE A 193 0.19 -3.63 -4.19
N ILE A 194 -0.26 -4.12 -3.04
CA ILE A 194 -0.84 -3.30 -1.96
C ILE A 194 0.18 -3.18 -0.83
N GLY A 195 0.77 -1.98 -0.70
CA GLY A 195 1.67 -1.64 0.40
C GLY A 195 0.92 -1.07 1.62
N VAL A 196 1.67 -0.80 2.69
CA VAL A 196 1.11 -0.21 3.93
C VAL A 196 0.81 1.27 3.67
N ASN A 197 1.87 2.06 3.50
CA ASN A 197 1.80 3.49 3.28
C ASN A 197 3.15 4.00 2.72
N PRO A 198 3.18 5.22 2.15
CA PRO A 198 4.42 5.83 1.68
C PRO A 198 5.43 6.05 2.82
N GLY A 199 6.63 5.46 2.70
CA GLY A 199 7.77 5.87 3.53
C GLY A 199 8.27 7.27 3.13
N ILE A 200 9.04 7.95 4.00
CA ILE A 200 9.55 9.31 3.72
C ILE A 200 10.15 9.45 2.32
N ARG A 201 11.08 8.56 1.91
CA ARG A 201 11.69 8.65 0.58
C ARG A 201 10.66 8.46 -0.54
N THR A 202 9.72 7.55 -0.39
CA THR A 202 8.63 7.34 -1.37
C THR A 202 7.76 8.58 -1.47
N ALA A 203 7.39 9.19 -0.35
CA ALA A 203 6.63 10.43 -0.31
C ALA A 203 7.41 11.70 -0.71
N THR A 204 8.75 11.65 -0.76
CA THR A 204 9.56 12.74 -1.29
C THR A 204 9.78 12.59 -2.79
N THR A 205 10.01 11.35 -3.25
CA THR A 205 10.34 11.05 -4.65
C THR A 205 9.12 10.83 -5.53
N GLY A 206 7.95 10.55 -4.94
CA GLY A 206 6.74 10.17 -5.68
C GLY A 206 6.82 8.77 -6.29
N HIS A 207 7.82 7.95 -5.91
CA HIS A 207 8.07 6.63 -6.50
C HIS A 207 7.91 5.51 -5.47
N ALA A 208 7.12 4.49 -5.83
CA ALA A 208 6.80 3.37 -4.98
C ALA A 208 8.05 2.58 -4.58
N TYR A 209 8.12 2.22 -3.30
CA TYR A 209 9.19 1.40 -2.74
C TYR A 209 10.61 1.95 -2.99
N SER A 210 10.76 3.27 -3.10
CA SER A 210 12.02 3.89 -3.52
C SER A 210 13.13 3.85 -2.47
N HIS A 211 12.84 3.56 -1.20
CA HIS A 211 13.90 3.51 -0.17
C HIS A 211 14.95 2.42 -0.48
N PRO A 212 16.27 2.69 -0.43
CA PRO A 212 17.31 1.72 -0.81
C PRO A 212 17.31 0.41 0.00
N SER A 213 16.81 0.44 1.23
CA SER A 213 16.65 -0.76 2.06
C SER A 213 15.36 -1.55 1.77
N ASN A 214 14.48 -1.03 0.91
CA ASN A 214 13.29 -1.74 0.48
C ASN A 214 13.65 -2.79 -0.57
N LEU A 215 13.18 -4.02 -0.37
CA LEU A 215 13.50 -5.16 -1.22
C LEU A 215 12.49 -5.41 -2.33
N PHE A 216 11.42 -4.59 -2.45
CA PHE A 216 10.33 -4.81 -3.40
C PHE A 216 10.82 -5.08 -4.82
N TRP A 217 11.62 -4.17 -5.38
CA TRP A 217 12.11 -4.29 -6.76
C TRP A 217 12.97 -5.53 -6.98
N LYS A 218 13.79 -5.90 -5.97
CA LYS A 218 14.60 -7.12 -6.01
C LYS A 218 13.75 -8.38 -5.95
N LEU A 219 12.76 -8.42 -5.05
CA LEU A 219 11.85 -9.55 -4.87
C LEU A 219 10.87 -9.71 -6.05
N ALA A 220 10.38 -8.61 -6.61
CA ALA A 220 9.55 -8.62 -7.81
C ALA A 220 10.31 -9.22 -8.99
N HIS A 221 11.57 -8.84 -9.17
CA HIS A 221 12.42 -9.42 -10.21
C HIS A 221 12.76 -10.89 -9.92
N SER A 222 13.31 -11.21 -8.74
CA SER A 222 13.79 -12.56 -8.43
C SER A 222 12.68 -13.60 -8.39
N SER A 223 11.43 -13.20 -8.12
CA SER A 223 10.27 -14.10 -8.19
C SER A 223 9.72 -14.28 -9.60
N GLY A 224 10.06 -13.42 -10.56
CA GLY A 224 9.49 -13.41 -11.90
C GLY A 224 8.29 -12.48 -12.08
N CYS A 225 7.85 -11.77 -11.02
CA CYS A 225 6.84 -10.72 -11.15
C CYS A 225 7.25 -9.64 -12.14
N THR A 226 8.54 -9.32 -12.30
CA THR A 226 9.03 -8.49 -13.42
C THR A 226 10.12 -9.25 -14.17
N PRO A 227 10.21 -9.12 -15.50
CA PRO A 227 11.20 -9.86 -16.30
C PRO A 227 12.64 -9.36 -16.11
N ARG A 228 12.79 -8.13 -15.64
CA ARG A 228 14.07 -7.51 -15.28
C ARG A 228 13.96 -6.79 -13.95
N LEU A 229 15.12 -6.40 -13.41
CA LEU A 229 15.17 -5.50 -12.26
C LEU A 229 14.79 -4.08 -12.68
N CYS A 230 13.54 -3.70 -12.39
CA CYS A 230 13.03 -2.34 -12.59
C CYS A 230 13.53 -1.39 -11.49
N LYS A 231 13.61 -0.10 -11.82
CA LYS A 231 13.90 0.98 -10.89
C LYS A 231 12.60 1.58 -10.34
N PRO A 232 12.63 2.22 -9.15
CA PRO A 232 11.47 2.93 -8.61
C PRO A 232 10.87 3.95 -9.58
N GLU A 233 11.68 4.59 -10.41
CA GLU A 233 11.25 5.63 -11.35
C GLU A 233 10.35 5.10 -12.49
N GLU A 234 10.28 3.79 -12.65
CA GLU A 234 9.49 3.08 -13.68
C GLU A 234 8.15 2.57 -13.12
N ASP A 235 7.81 2.91 -11.87
CA ASP A 235 6.64 2.40 -11.17
C ASP A 235 5.32 2.74 -11.85
N GLN A 236 5.22 3.94 -12.45
CA GLN A 236 4.05 4.38 -13.22
C GLN A 236 3.95 3.72 -14.61
N ASP A 237 5.05 3.15 -15.13
CA ASP A 237 5.06 2.47 -16.43
C ASP A 237 4.66 0.99 -16.31
N LEU A 238 4.68 0.41 -15.11
CA LEU A 238 4.38 -1.00 -14.86
C LEU A 238 3.01 -1.47 -15.40
N PRO A 239 1.92 -0.67 -15.34
CA PRO A 239 0.64 -1.05 -15.93
C PRO A 239 0.76 -1.34 -17.43
N HIS A 240 1.49 -0.50 -18.14
CA HIS A 240 1.65 -0.60 -19.60
C HIS A 240 2.68 -1.65 -19.99
N LEU A 241 3.79 -1.75 -19.24
CA LEU A 241 4.88 -2.67 -19.56
C LEU A 241 4.51 -4.12 -19.22
N TYR A 242 3.88 -4.35 -18.06
CA TYR A 242 3.76 -5.69 -17.47
C TYR A 242 2.37 -6.02 -16.95
N ALA A 243 1.38 -5.14 -17.12
CA ALA A 243 0.06 -5.26 -16.51
C ALA A 243 0.15 -5.40 -14.98
N LEU A 244 1.03 -4.63 -14.35
CA LEU A 244 1.22 -4.60 -12.89
C LEU A 244 0.97 -3.19 -12.36
N GLY A 245 0.27 -3.09 -11.23
CA GLY A 245 -0.01 -1.82 -10.58
C GLY A 245 0.43 -1.80 -9.12
N HIS A 246 0.34 -0.65 -8.48
CA HIS A 246 0.57 -0.52 -7.05
C HIS A 246 -0.35 0.51 -6.40
N THR A 247 -0.68 0.27 -5.14
CA THR A 247 -1.40 1.20 -4.26
C THR A 247 -1.00 0.93 -2.79
N ASN A 248 -1.54 1.70 -1.86
CA ASN A 248 -1.39 1.47 -0.42
C ASN A 248 -2.76 1.44 0.27
N ILE A 249 -2.83 0.69 1.38
CA ILE A 249 -4.01 0.72 2.26
C ILE A 249 -4.18 2.08 2.95
N VAL A 250 -3.08 2.76 3.27
CA VAL A 250 -3.08 4.11 3.85
C VAL A 250 -2.28 5.06 2.96
N SER A 251 -2.86 6.20 2.61
CA SER A 251 -2.21 7.23 1.78
C SER A 251 -1.21 8.09 2.57
N ARG A 252 -1.42 8.21 3.88
CA ARG A 252 -0.62 9.08 4.75
C ARG A 252 0.84 8.60 4.87
N PRO A 253 1.82 9.47 4.61
CA PRO A 253 3.22 9.10 4.76
C PRO A 253 3.63 8.99 6.23
N THR A 254 4.50 8.02 6.54
CA THR A 254 5.15 7.89 7.85
C THR A 254 6.60 7.41 7.69
N LYS A 255 7.40 7.53 8.75
CA LYS A 255 8.75 6.96 8.75
C LYS A 255 8.71 5.44 8.94
N ASP A 256 7.77 4.97 9.74
CA ASP A 256 7.57 3.56 10.05
C ASP A 256 6.08 3.22 10.03
N ALA A 257 5.73 2.03 9.56
CA ALA A 257 4.35 1.54 9.58
C ALA A 257 3.77 1.47 11.01
N ALA A 258 4.63 1.30 12.02
CA ALA A 258 4.21 1.32 13.42
C ALA A 258 3.72 2.71 13.92
N GLU A 259 3.93 3.78 13.14
CA GLU A 259 3.40 5.12 13.42
C GLU A 259 1.93 5.30 12.99
N LEU A 260 1.36 4.31 12.30
CA LEU A 260 -0.07 4.28 11.94
C LEU A 260 -0.90 3.66 13.07
N SER A 261 -2.10 4.19 13.27
CA SER A 261 -3.09 3.56 14.13
C SER A 261 -3.74 2.35 13.44
N LYS A 262 -4.34 1.46 14.22
CA LYS A 262 -5.15 0.36 13.66
C LYS A 262 -6.39 0.87 12.93
N SER A 263 -7.01 1.95 13.43
CA SER A 263 -8.19 2.58 12.82
C SER A 263 -7.90 3.03 11.41
N GLU A 264 -6.79 3.75 11.20
CA GLU A 264 -6.40 4.20 9.86
C GLU A 264 -6.18 3.04 8.87
N MET A 265 -5.58 1.94 9.35
CA MET A 265 -5.42 0.73 8.55
C MET A 265 -6.75 0.05 8.24
N ASP A 266 -7.67 0.01 9.21
CA ASP A 266 -8.99 -0.64 9.07
C ASP A 266 -9.90 0.20 8.14
N GLU A 267 -9.87 1.54 8.26
CA GLU A 267 -10.58 2.49 7.38
C GLU A 267 -10.12 2.38 5.92
N GLY A 268 -8.82 2.13 5.70
CA GLY A 268 -8.24 1.92 4.37
C GLY A 268 -8.79 0.71 3.61
N VAL A 269 -9.39 -0.27 4.30
CA VAL A 269 -9.92 -1.49 3.67
C VAL A 269 -11.05 -1.17 2.71
N ALA A 270 -12.01 -0.33 3.11
CA ALA A 270 -13.14 0.03 2.25
C ALA A 270 -12.69 0.72 0.95
N ILE A 271 -11.71 1.62 1.05
CA ILE A 271 -11.11 2.34 -0.08
C ILE A 271 -10.40 1.36 -1.02
N LEU A 272 -9.66 0.37 -0.48
CA LEU A 272 -9.06 -0.66 -1.29
C LEU A 272 -10.10 -1.49 -2.04
N GLU A 273 -11.16 -1.95 -1.35
CA GLU A 273 -12.23 -2.73 -1.98
C GLU A 273 -12.87 -1.97 -3.16
N GLU A 274 -13.08 -0.66 -3.01
CA GLU A 274 -13.60 0.20 -4.07
C GLU A 274 -12.64 0.29 -5.27
N LYS A 275 -11.34 0.54 -5.02
CA LYS A 275 -10.32 0.54 -6.08
C LYS A 275 -10.28 -0.79 -6.82
N ILE A 276 -10.28 -1.91 -6.09
CA ILE A 276 -10.23 -3.24 -6.69
C ILE A 276 -11.49 -3.52 -7.51
N ARG A 277 -12.67 -3.09 -7.04
CA ARG A 277 -13.93 -3.17 -7.79
C ARG A 277 -13.92 -2.34 -9.07
N LYS A 278 -13.30 -1.15 -9.03
CA LYS A 278 -13.18 -0.23 -10.17
C LYS A 278 -12.23 -0.77 -11.24
N TYR A 279 -11.02 -1.16 -10.85
CA TYR A 279 -9.95 -1.53 -11.79
C TYR A 279 -9.95 -3.02 -12.18
N ARG A 280 -10.66 -3.86 -11.42
CA ARG A 280 -10.88 -5.29 -11.67
C ARG A 280 -9.61 -6.07 -12.06
N PRO A 281 -8.52 -6.02 -11.26
CA PRO A 281 -7.33 -6.80 -11.56
C PRO A 281 -7.62 -8.30 -11.40
N GLU A 282 -6.84 -9.16 -12.04
CA GLU A 282 -6.98 -10.61 -11.86
C GLU A 282 -6.55 -11.06 -10.45
N SER A 283 -5.60 -10.36 -9.86
CA SER A 283 -5.11 -10.60 -8.51
C SER A 283 -4.67 -9.32 -7.79
N VAL A 284 -4.56 -9.43 -6.47
CA VAL A 284 -3.92 -8.45 -5.60
C VAL A 284 -2.87 -9.14 -4.74
N ALA A 285 -1.76 -8.46 -4.52
CA ALA A 285 -0.67 -8.93 -3.66
C ALA A 285 -0.58 -8.03 -2.43
N ILE A 286 -0.93 -8.58 -1.27
CA ILE A 286 -0.85 -7.91 0.03
C ILE A 286 0.60 -7.94 0.51
N VAL A 287 1.31 -6.82 0.43
CA VAL A 287 2.76 -6.71 0.67
C VAL A 287 3.08 -6.57 2.17
N GLY A 288 2.61 -7.52 2.95
CA GLY A 288 2.89 -7.62 4.39
C GLY A 288 1.71 -8.09 5.21
N LYS A 289 2.01 -8.89 6.23
CA LYS A 289 1.02 -9.49 7.14
C LYS A 289 0.11 -8.46 7.83
N SER A 290 0.63 -7.29 8.21
CA SER A 290 -0.15 -6.28 8.94
C SER A 290 -1.34 -5.74 8.13
N ILE A 291 -1.21 -5.68 6.80
CA ILE A 291 -2.28 -5.25 5.90
C ILE A 291 -3.36 -6.35 5.88
N TRP A 292 -2.96 -7.62 5.75
CA TRP A 292 -3.87 -8.76 5.82
C TRP A 292 -4.62 -8.82 7.15
N GLU A 293 -3.92 -8.59 8.27
CA GLU A 293 -4.56 -8.54 9.59
C GLU A 293 -5.60 -7.41 9.71
N SER A 294 -5.44 -6.33 8.95
CA SER A 294 -6.41 -5.22 8.83
C SER A 294 -7.66 -5.66 8.06
N ILE A 295 -7.45 -6.18 6.85
CA ILE A 295 -8.50 -6.74 5.99
C ILE A 295 -9.31 -7.79 6.75
N TRP A 296 -8.62 -8.70 7.44
CA TRP A 296 -9.25 -9.76 8.23
C TRP A 296 -10.13 -9.21 9.36
N ARG A 297 -9.64 -8.22 10.11
CA ARG A 297 -10.43 -7.59 11.18
C ARG A 297 -11.71 -6.97 10.66
N VAL A 298 -11.62 -6.23 9.56
CA VAL A 298 -12.75 -5.52 8.96
C VAL A 298 -13.78 -6.52 8.40
N ARG A 299 -13.33 -7.56 7.71
CA ARG A 299 -14.23 -8.55 7.08
C ARG A 299 -14.85 -9.52 8.08
N HIS A 300 -14.08 -9.99 9.06
CA HIS A 300 -14.49 -11.06 9.97
C HIS A 300 -14.88 -10.56 11.37
N GLY A 301 -14.74 -9.26 11.65
CA GLY A 301 -15.07 -8.66 12.96
C GLY A 301 -14.21 -9.14 14.12
N ARG A 302 -13.09 -9.85 13.86
CA ARG A 302 -12.20 -10.43 14.88
C ARG A 302 -10.74 -10.37 14.48
N LYS A 303 -9.84 -10.52 15.45
CA LYS A 303 -8.40 -10.62 15.18
C LYS A 303 -8.08 -11.88 14.37
N CYS A 304 -7.16 -11.75 13.41
CA CYS A 304 -6.56 -12.86 12.68
C CYS A 304 -5.73 -13.74 13.64
N GLY A 305 -6.16 -14.99 13.82
CA GLY A 305 -5.49 -16.01 14.59
C GLY A 305 -4.30 -16.62 13.84
N LYS A 306 -3.63 -17.59 14.47
CA LYS A 306 -2.51 -18.31 13.83
C LYS A 306 -3.01 -19.20 12.69
N ASP A 307 -4.14 -19.86 12.90
CA ASP A 307 -4.73 -20.80 11.94
C ASP A 307 -5.45 -20.08 10.79
N ASP A 308 -5.76 -18.79 10.97
CA ASP A 308 -6.37 -17.92 9.97
C ASP A 308 -5.35 -17.30 8.99
N PHE A 309 -4.05 -17.49 9.24
CA PHE A 309 -2.99 -16.82 8.49
C PHE A 309 -2.05 -17.79 7.80
N ARG A 310 -1.89 -17.60 6.49
CA ARG A 310 -0.79 -18.17 5.72
C ARG A 310 -0.29 -17.19 4.66
N TYR A 311 0.99 -17.26 4.35
CA TYR A 311 1.52 -16.64 3.13
C TYR A 311 1.04 -17.41 1.89
N GLY A 312 1.04 -16.75 0.74
CA GLY A 312 0.62 -17.33 -0.53
C GLY A 312 -0.82 -17.00 -0.91
N TRP A 313 -1.39 -17.84 -1.79
CA TRP A 313 -2.76 -17.70 -2.26
C TRP A 313 -3.77 -17.97 -1.14
N GLN A 314 -4.73 -17.05 -0.99
CA GLN A 314 -5.85 -17.17 -0.07
C GLN A 314 -7.04 -17.88 -0.74
N ASP A 315 -7.96 -18.35 0.09
CA ASP A 315 -9.14 -19.09 -0.38
C ASP A 315 -10.09 -18.20 -1.20
N GLY A 316 -10.95 -18.80 -2.03
CA GLY A 316 -11.85 -18.06 -2.93
C GLY A 316 -12.82 -17.12 -2.21
N ALA A 317 -13.18 -17.44 -0.96
CA ALA A 317 -14.01 -16.58 -0.11
C ALA A 317 -13.32 -15.24 0.25
N GLU A 318 -12.00 -15.17 0.11
CA GLU A 318 -11.22 -13.98 0.45
C GLU A 318 -10.96 -13.06 -0.74
N ARG A 319 -11.57 -13.31 -1.90
CA ARG A 319 -11.42 -12.42 -3.07
C ARG A 319 -11.81 -10.97 -2.76
N MET A 320 -11.11 -10.02 -3.38
CA MET A 320 -11.32 -8.58 -3.15
C MET A 320 -12.13 -7.94 -4.28
N GLY A 321 -13.02 -7.01 -3.91
CA GLY A 321 -13.81 -6.19 -4.82
C GLY A 321 -15.01 -6.89 -5.45
N ILE A 322 -15.54 -7.95 -4.83
CA ILE A 322 -16.70 -8.72 -5.33
C ILE A 322 -17.85 -7.76 -5.73
N VAL A 323 -18.45 -8.05 -6.89
CA VAL A 323 -19.65 -7.39 -7.40
C VAL A 323 -20.68 -8.47 -7.69
N ASP A 324 -21.80 -8.41 -6.98
CA ASP A 324 -22.91 -9.33 -7.18
C ASP A 324 -23.60 -9.06 -8.53
N ALA A 325 -24.15 -10.12 -9.10
CA ALA A 325 -24.87 -10.10 -10.37
C ALA A 325 -26.32 -9.66 -10.14
N GLU A 326 -26.57 -8.41 -9.73
CA GLU A 326 -27.94 -7.94 -9.52
C GLU A 326 -28.65 -7.61 -10.86
N ASP A 327 -27.96 -7.00 -11.83
CA ASP A 327 -28.53 -6.59 -13.14
C ASP A 327 -27.61 -6.88 -14.35
N GLY A 328 -26.65 -7.82 -14.23
CA GLY A 328 -25.69 -8.14 -15.29
C GLY A 328 -24.69 -9.23 -14.90
N GLU A 329 -23.56 -9.33 -15.62
CA GLU A 329 -22.48 -10.24 -15.23
C GLU A 329 -21.75 -9.69 -13.99
N GLY A 330 -21.98 -10.34 -12.85
CA GLY A 330 -21.23 -10.09 -11.62
C GLY A 330 -19.73 -10.35 -11.79
N TRP A 331 -18.92 -9.78 -10.90
CA TRP A 331 -17.48 -9.97 -10.90
C TRP A 331 -17.05 -10.71 -9.62
N PRO A 332 -16.42 -11.90 -9.72
CA PRO A 332 -16.10 -12.73 -8.56
C PRO A 332 -15.00 -12.13 -7.66
N GLY A 333 -14.44 -10.98 -8.02
CA GLY A 333 -13.35 -10.33 -7.31
C GLY A 333 -11.96 -10.89 -7.66
N ALA A 334 -10.96 -10.07 -7.34
CA ALA A 334 -9.55 -10.37 -7.55
C ALA A 334 -9.07 -11.47 -6.59
N ARG A 335 -8.22 -12.38 -7.08
CA ARG A 335 -7.56 -13.37 -6.23
C ARG A 335 -6.60 -12.68 -5.27
N VAL A 336 -6.56 -13.11 -4.01
CA VAL A 336 -5.65 -12.53 -3.01
C VAL A 336 -4.43 -13.40 -2.81
N PHE A 337 -3.25 -12.78 -2.91
CA PHE A 337 -1.98 -13.35 -2.50
C PHE A 337 -1.43 -12.54 -1.33
N VAL A 338 -1.02 -13.19 -0.23
CA VAL A 338 -0.37 -12.51 0.89
C VAL A 338 1.12 -12.80 0.88
N THR A 339 1.93 -11.76 0.82
CA THR A 339 3.39 -11.88 0.78
C THR A 339 4.06 -11.21 1.99
N THR A 340 5.37 -11.37 2.09
CA THR A 340 6.18 -10.81 3.15
C THR A 340 6.36 -9.31 2.96
N THR A 341 6.53 -8.57 4.05
CA THR A 341 6.90 -7.15 3.97
C THR A 341 8.27 -6.97 3.30
N THR A 342 8.36 -5.96 2.45
CA THR A 342 9.56 -5.60 1.69
C THR A 342 10.43 -4.57 2.41
N SER A 343 9.98 -4.03 3.53
CA SER A 343 10.74 -3.04 4.30
C SER A 343 12.00 -3.66 4.91
N GLY A 344 13.14 -2.98 4.75
CA GLY A 344 14.39 -3.34 5.43
C GLY A 344 14.33 -3.16 6.96
N LEU A 345 13.28 -2.54 7.49
CA LEU A 345 13.05 -2.43 8.93
C LEU A 345 12.54 -3.73 9.56
N ALA A 346 11.94 -4.61 8.75
CA ALA A 346 11.37 -5.86 9.20
C ALA A 346 12.45 -6.97 9.24
N ALA A 347 12.92 -7.27 10.44
CA ALA A 347 13.98 -8.26 10.70
C ALA A 347 13.48 -9.71 10.91
N GLY A 348 12.18 -9.96 10.76
CA GLY A 348 11.57 -11.24 11.18
C GLY A 348 11.83 -12.44 10.26
N MET A 349 12.32 -12.22 9.03
CA MET A 349 12.47 -13.28 8.03
C MET A 349 13.75 -13.08 7.21
N ARG A 350 14.45 -14.19 6.92
CA ARG A 350 15.68 -14.20 6.12
C ARG A 350 15.38 -13.87 4.65
N PRO A 351 16.33 -13.31 3.89
CA PRO A 351 16.10 -12.95 2.49
C PRO A 351 15.58 -14.10 1.61
N HIS A 352 16.17 -15.30 1.71
CA HIS A 352 15.73 -16.46 0.91
C HIS A 352 14.30 -16.93 1.25
N GLU A 353 13.89 -16.83 2.52
CA GLU A 353 12.52 -17.18 2.94
C GLU A 353 11.51 -16.18 2.33
N LYS A 354 11.90 -14.89 2.22
CA LYS A 354 11.09 -13.91 1.50
C LYS A 354 10.99 -14.25 0.02
N GLU A 355 12.11 -14.59 -0.62
CA GLU A 355 12.14 -14.98 -2.03
C GLU A 355 11.26 -16.20 -2.30
N GLU A 356 11.28 -17.20 -1.42
CA GLU A 356 10.44 -18.39 -1.52
C GLU A 356 8.94 -18.06 -1.44
N VAL A 357 8.53 -17.19 -0.53
CA VAL A 357 7.13 -16.73 -0.48
C VAL A 357 6.76 -15.98 -1.76
N TRP A 358 7.62 -15.09 -2.24
CA TRP A 358 7.33 -14.30 -3.45
C TRP A 358 7.29 -15.16 -4.73
N ARG A 359 8.05 -16.25 -4.79
CA ARG A 359 8.14 -17.16 -5.95
C ARG A 359 6.75 -17.64 -6.41
N GLY A 360 5.87 -18.01 -5.49
CA GLY A 360 4.53 -18.49 -5.83
C GLY A 360 3.63 -17.45 -6.53
N LEU A 361 3.83 -16.15 -6.24
CA LEU A 361 3.17 -15.07 -6.97
C LEU A 361 3.85 -14.84 -8.31
N GLY A 362 5.18 -14.75 -8.32
CA GLY A 362 5.95 -14.37 -9.51
C GLY A 362 5.90 -15.41 -10.62
N GLU A 363 5.89 -16.71 -10.30
CA GLU A 363 5.65 -17.77 -11.29
C GLU A 363 4.28 -17.62 -11.95
N TRP A 364 3.24 -17.35 -11.14
CA TRP A 364 1.89 -17.15 -11.66
C TRP A 364 1.77 -15.87 -12.51
N VAL A 365 2.34 -14.75 -12.06
CA VAL A 365 2.37 -13.49 -12.82
C VAL A 365 3.10 -13.68 -14.15
N LYS A 366 4.25 -14.36 -14.14
CA LYS A 366 5.02 -14.69 -15.35
C LYS A 366 4.18 -15.51 -16.33
N GLN A 367 3.51 -16.55 -15.85
CA GLN A 367 2.63 -17.37 -16.67
C GLN A 367 1.48 -16.54 -17.26
N ARG A 368 0.85 -15.66 -16.47
CA ARG A 368 -0.23 -14.77 -16.95
C ARG A 368 0.25 -13.74 -17.97
N ARG A 369 1.47 -13.22 -17.84
CA ARG A 369 2.06 -12.36 -18.88
C ARG A 369 2.19 -13.10 -20.20
N ILE A 370 2.72 -14.33 -20.18
CA ILE A 370 2.86 -15.18 -21.38
C ILE A 370 1.50 -15.42 -22.02
N GLU A 371 0.49 -15.77 -21.23
CA GLU A 371 -0.89 -16.02 -21.72
C GLU A 371 -1.56 -14.78 -22.30
N LYS A 372 -1.19 -13.57 -21.83
CA LYS A 372 -1.64 -12.29 -22.40
C LYS A 372 -0.78 -11.80 -23.57
N GLY A 373 0.28 -12.53 -23.95
CA GLY A 373 1.23 -12.09 -24.98
C GLY A 373 2.05 -10.85 -24.58
N ILE A 374 2.22 -10.58 -23.28
CA ILE A 374 3.02 -9.47 -22.78
C ILE A 374 4.50 -9.89 -22.82
N PRO A 375 5.41 -9.12 -23.47
CA PRO A 375 6.81 -9.49 -23.63
C PRO A 375 7.55 -9.72 -22.31
N ASP A 376 8.33 -10.79 -22.25
CA ASP A 376 9.13 -11.20 -21.07
C ASP A 376 10.59 -10.69 -21.14
N GLU A 377 10.91 -9.83 -22.11
CA GLU A 377 12.17 -9.10 -22.17
C GLU A 377 11.86 -7.60 -22.13
N GLY A 378 12.71 -6.82 -21.45
CA GLY A 378 12.56 -5.37 -21.24
C GLY A 378 12.70 -4.51 -22.51
N GLY A 379 12.15 -4.96 -23.62
CA GLY A 379 12.18 -4.31 -24.92
C GLY A 379 10.85 -3.64 -25.24
N VAL A 380 10.90 -2.32 -25.33
CA VAL A 380 10.16 -1.62 -26.37
C VAL A 380 10.47 -2.31 -27.71
N LYS A 381 9.61 -3.25 -28.15
CA LYS A 381 9.44 -3.53 -29.58
C LYS A 381 8.47 -2.51 -30.14
N LEU A 382 8.92 -1.26 -30.22
CA LEU A 382 8.48 -0.37 -31.29
C LEU A 382 9.32 -0.76 -32.49
N GLU A 383 8.92 -1.77 -33.25
CA GLU A 383 9.23 -1.84 -34.67
C GLU A 383 8.37 -2.90 -35.40
N VAL A 384 7.61 -2.37 -36.36
CA VAL A 384 7.17 -2.96 -37.62
C VAL A 384 6.24 -4.18 -37.57
N VAL A 385 4.96 -3.93 -37.30
CA VAL A 385 3.86 -4.71 -37.91
C VAL A 385 2.87 -3.75 -38.57
N VAL A 386 3.38 -2.87 -39.45
CA VAL A 386 2.57 -2.19 -40.47
C VAL A 386 3.51 -1.89 -41.65
N LYS A 387 3.96 -2.91 -42.39
CA LYS A 387 4.57 -2.71 -43.72
C LYS A 387 4.67 -3.95 -44.62
N GLU A 388 3.91 -5.01 -44.35
CA GLU A 388 3.79 -6.12 -45.32
C GLU A 388 2.44 -6.11 -46.04
N GLU A 389 1.35 -5.79 -45.36
CA GLU A 389 0.03 -5.67 -46.03
C GLU A 389 -0.07 -4.43 -46.92
N VAL A 390 0.52 -3.29 -46.52
CA VAL A 390 0.50 -2.06 -47.34
C VAL A 390 1.43 -2.17 -48.55
N VAL A 391 2.52 -2.93 -48.45
CA VAL A 391 3.45 -3.14 -49.58
C VAL A 391 2.88 -4.16 -50.56
N ASN A 392 2.21 -5.22 -50.08
CA ASN A 392 1.53 -6.18 -50.96
C ASN A 392 0.29 -5.57 -51.62
N ALA A 393 -0.50 -4.75 -50.91
CA ALA A 393 -1.63 -4.02 -51.50
C ALA A 393 -1.18 -2.97 -52.54
N ALA A 394 -0.02 -2.33 -52.36
CA ALA A 394 0.53 -1.38 -53.32
C ALA A 394 1.14 -2.07 -54.57
N MET A 395 1.56 -3.34 -54.45
CA MET A 395 2.07 -4.14 -55.58
C MET A 395 0.93 -4.76 -56.40
N GLU A 396 -0.20 -5.10 -55.78
CA GLU A 396 -1.37 -5.65 -56.48
C GLU A 396 -2.16 -4.60 -57.28
N GLN A 397 -1.99 -3.30 -56.98
CA GLN A 397 -2.60 -2.19 -57.74
C GLN A 397 -1.76 -1.71 -58.94
N ARG A 398 -0.63 -2.37 -59.24
CA ARG A 398 0.23 -2.07 -60.40
C ARG A 398 0.38 -3.23 -61.40
N ARG A 399 -0.46 -4.25 -61.28
CA ARG A 399 -0.72 -5.25 -62.33
C ARG A 399 -2.13 -5.04 -62.86
#